data_AF-A0A9N9HLL5-F1
#
_entry.id   AF-A0A9N9HLL5-F1
#
_cell.length_a   1.000
_cell.length_b   1.000
_cell.length_c   1.000
_cell.angle_alpha   90.00
_cell.angle_beta   90.00
_cell.angle_gamma   90.00
#
_symmetry.space_group_name_H-M   'P 1'
#
loop_
_entity.id
_entity.type
_entity.pdbx_description
1 polymer ?
#
loop_
_entity_poly.entity_id
_entity_poly.type
_entity_poly.pdbx_seq_one_letter_code
_entity_poly.pdbx_strand_id
1 'polypeptide(L)'
;MNTIVKKDEIPDVKAQLDDEWCDKSDEETDFVCTAIPNPEPLQGKLLLEPVKKLSEKSPKDWNDDDVMPIVKLLAGRTCIDGSGDNFEGTNAFHSIIVDFDSYLDNNDNIRGLLDSI
;
A
#
# COMPACT_ATOMS: atom_id res chain seq x y z
N MET A 1 -2.98 38.64 34.67
CA MET A 1 -1.65 38.45 34.06
C MET A 1 -1.86 37.54 32.86
N ASN A 2 -1.68 38.08 31.66
CA ASN A 2 -1.87 37.35 30.41
C ASN A 2 -0.65 36.46 30.17
N THR A 3 -0.86 35.16 30.02
CA THR A 3 0.18 34.24 29.52
C THR A 3 0.01 34.14 28.01
N ILE A 4 0.97 34.69 27.28
CA ILE A 4 1.12 34.55 25.83
C ILE A 4 1.60 33.12 25.56
N VAL A 5 0.81 32.32 24.85
CA VAL A 5 1.26 31.02 24.33
C VAL A 5 2.06 31.27 23.06
N LYS A 6 3.30 30.78 23.04
CA LYS A 6 4.26 30.90 21.93
C LYS A 6 3.81 30.03 20.75
N LYS A 7 4.23 30.42 19.55
CA LYS A 7 3.73 29.98 18.24
C LYS A 7 4.33 28.65 17.75
N ASP A 8 4.76 27.75 18.62
CA ASP A 8 5.60 26.61 18.21
C ASP A 8 5.21 25.31 18.92
N GLU A 9 3.95 24.88 18.84
CA GLU A 9 3.54 23.53 19.24
C GLU A 9 2.40 23.02 18.33
N ILE A 10 2.75 22.72 17.09
CA ILE A 10 2.08 21.62 16.39
C ILE A 10 3.20 20.60 16.18
N PRO A 11 3.26 19.51 16.97
CA PRO A 11 4.22 18.46 16.66
C PRO A 11 3.94 17.98 15.25
N ASP A 12 5.00 17.83 14.47
CA ASP A 12 4.92 17.33 13.10
C ASP A 12 4.48 15.86 13.15
N VAL A 13 3.16 15.66 13.19
CA VAL A 13 2.51 14.34 13.24
C VAL A 13 2.87 13.51 11.99
N LYS A 14 3.41 14.15 10.96
CA LYS A 14 3.84 13.50 9.72
C LYS A 14 5.13 12.70 9.94
N ALA A 15 6.14 13.31 10.56
CA ALA A 15 7.43 12.64 10.78
C ALA A 15 7.34 11.42 11.73
N GLN A 16 6.37 11.39 12.65
CA GLN A 16 6.24 10.28 13.60
C GLN A 16 5.48 9.07 13.05
N LEU A 17 4.67 9.25 12.00
CA LEU A 17 3.96 8.14 11.36
C LEU A 17 4.81 7.44 10.29
N ASP A 18 5.78 8.17 9.73
CA ASP A 18 6.65 7.69 8.67
C ASP A 18 7.77 6.77 9.22
N ASP A 19 8.29 7.06 10.42
CA ASP A 19 9.38 6.26 11.04
C ASP A 19 8.88 5.01 11.79
N GLU A 20 7.70 5.04 12.43
CA GLU A 20 7.29 3.96 13.34
C GLU A 20 6.76 2.68 12.65
N TRP A 21 6.44 2.74 11.35
CA TRP A 21 6.04 1.53 10.60
C TRP A 21 7.25 0.74 10.11
N CYS A 22 8.34 1.41 9.72
CA CYS A 22 9.57 0.75 9.28
C CYS A 22 10.47 0.30 10.45
N ASP A 23 10.45 0.99 11.60
CA ASP A 23 11.37 0.69 12.71
C ASP A 23 11.04 -0.58 13.54
N LYS A 24 9.98 -1.33 13.20
CA LYS A 24 9.56 -2.52 14.00
C LYS A 24 9.84 -3.89 13.37
N SER A 25 10.65 -4.01 12.31
CA SER A 25 10.98 -5.33 11.74
C SER A 25 12.46 -5.59 11.40
N ASP A 26 13.38 -4.75 11.85
CA ASP A 26 14.79 -4.80 11.43
C ASP A 26 15.72 -5.61 12.35
N GLU A 27 15.20 -6.62 13.06
CA GLU A 27 16.07 -7.64 13.67
C GLU A 27 15.83 -9.09 13.21
N GLU A 28 14.75 -9.43 12.48
CA GLU A 28 14.49 -10.83 12.07
C GLU A 28 13.69 -11.02 10.76
N THR A 29 13.64 -10.06 9.83
CA THR A 29 12.99 -10.30 8.52
C THR A 29 14.02 -10.38 7.39
N ASP A 30 14.13 -11.54 6.72
CA ASP A 30 14.99 -11.79 5.54
C ASP A 30 14.46 -11.06 4.27
N PHE A 31 13.50 -10.16 4.43
CA PHE A 31 12.76 -9.52 3.36
C PHE A 31 13.48 -8.26 2.88
N VAL A 32 13.68 -8.15 1.57
CA VAL A 32 14.34 -7.00 0.94
C VAL A 32 13.34 -6.21 0.12
N CYS A 33 13.08 -4.96 0.50
CA CYS A 33 12.35 -4.01 -0.32
C CYS A 33 13.18 -3.64 -1.57
N THR A 34 12.58 -3.82 -2.75
CA THR A 34 13.17 -3.49 -4.05
C THR A 34 12.35 -2.44 -4.81
N ALA A 35 11.24 -1.98 -4.23
CA ALA A 35 10.38 -0.98 -4.82
C ALA A 35 11.11 0.37 -4.98
N ILE A 36 10.94 1.00 -6.14
CA ILE A 36 11.40 2.37 -6.37
C ILE A 36 10.29 3.32 -5.91
N PRO A 37 10.55 4.24 -4.96
CA PRO A 37 9.52 5.16 -4.46
C PRO A 37 8.83 5.93 -5.59
N ASN A 38 7.50 5.98 -5.51
CA ASN A 38 6.64 6.69 -6.43
C ASN A 38 5.63 7.53 -5.63
N PRO A 39 5.85 8.85 -5.50
CA PRO A 39 5.02 9.71 -4.66
C PRO A 39 3.66 10.04 -5.29
N GLU A 40 3.44 9.69 -6.56
CA GLU A 40 2.15 9.92 -7.19
C GLU A 40 1.11 8.91 -6.65
N PRO A 41 -0.07 9.35 -6.20
CA PRO A 41 -1.15 8.43 -5.86
C PRO A 41 -1.57 7.59 -7.07
N LEU A 42 -1.86 6.30 -6.86
CA LEU A 42 -2.46 5.49 -7.91
C LEU A 42 -3.90 5.96 -8.18
N GLN A 43 -4.23 6.25 -9.43
CA GLN A 43 -5.63 6.45 -9.83
C GLN A 43 -6.42 5.16 -9.61
N GLY A 44 -7.35 5.16 -8.65
CA GLY A 44 -8.11 3.97 -8.26
C GLY A 44 -8.82 3.28 -9.42
N LYS A 45 -9.29 4.00 -10.45
CA LYS A 45 -9.94 3.41 -11.63
C LYS A 45 -9.06 2.39 -12.38
N LEU A 46 -7.73 2.50 -12.28
CA LEU A 46 -6.80 1.57 -12.92
C LEU A 46 -6.82 0.18 -12.27
N LEU A 47 -7.30 0.07 -11.03
CA LEU A 47 -7.40 -1.19 -10.29
C LEU A 47 -8.64 -2.01 -10.68
N LEU A 48 -9.65 -1.41 -11.30
CA LEU A 48 -10.96 -2.06 -11.48
C LEU A 48 -10.87 -3.37 -12.28
N GLU A 49 -10.29 -3.33 -13.47
CA GLU A 49 -10.17 -4.50 -14.34
C GLU A 49 -9.21 -5.58 -13.81
N PRO A 50 -7.99 -5.26 -13.32
CA PRO A 50 -7.12 -6.29 -12.76
C PRO A 50 -7.71 -6.94 -11.51
N VAL A 51 -8.41 -6.18 -10.65
CA VAL A 51 -9.12 -6.75 -9.49
C VAL A 51 -10.24 -7.68 -9.94
N LYS A 52 -11.11 -7.25 -10.86
CA LYS A 52 -12.18 -8.10 -11.39
C LYS A 52 -11.64 -9.43 -11.90
N LYS A 53 -10.56 -9.39 -12.68
CA LYS A 53 -9.92 -10.59 -13.24
C LYS A 53 -9.35 -11.50 -12.15
N LEU A 54 -8.71 -10.93 -11.13
CA LEU A 54 -8.20 -11.69 -10.00
C LEU A 54 -9.34 -12.36 -9.21
N SER A 55 -10.45 -11.64 -9.02
CA SER A 55 -11.65 -12.13 -8.33
C SER A 55 -12.40 -13.25 -9.05
N GLU A 56 -12.07 -13.56 -10.31
CA GLU A 56 -12.57 -14.77 -11.00
C GLU A 56 -11.99 -16.06 -10.39
N LYS A 57 -10.91 -15.95 -9.60
CA LYS A 57 -10.24 -17.06 -8.92
C LYS A 57 -10.38 -16.92 -7.41
N SER A 58 -10.49 -18.06 -6.72
CA SER A 58 -10.44 -18.09 -5.26
C SER A 58 -9.04 -17.67 -4.79
N PRO A 59 -8.91 -16.92 -3.69
CA PRO A 59 -7.61 -16.47 -3.16
C PRO A 59 -6.57 -17.57 -3.00
N LYS A 60 -7.01 -18.77 -2.56
CA LYS A 60 -6.15 -19.95 -2.40
C LYS A 60 -5.53 -20.48 -3.71
N ASP A 61 -6.09 -20.09 -4.85
CA ASP A 61 -5.70 -20.55 -6.19
C ASP A 61 -4.94 -19.45 -6.97
N TRP A 62 -4.67 -18.31 -6.34
CA TRP A 62 -3.85 -17.24 -6.93
C TRP A 62 -2.40 -17.69 -7.09
N ASN A 63 -1.73 -17.13 -8.09
CA ASN A 63 -0.29 -17.24 -8.30
C ASN A 63 0.27 -15.87 -8.70
N ASP A 64 1.60 -15.79 -8.84
CA ASP A 64 2.30 -14.54 -9.13
C ASP A 64 1.76 -13.85 -10.39
N ASP A 65 1.48 -14.58 -11.46
CA ASP A 65 0.95 -14.00 -12.71
C ASP A 65 -0.45 -13.40 -12.55
N ASP A 66 -1.25 -13.94 -11.63
CA ASP A 66 -2.60 -13.43 -11.33
C ASP A 66 -2.53 -12.11 -10.55
N VAL A 67 -1.62 -11.99 -9.58
CA VAL A 67 -1.50 -10.80 -8.72
C VAL A 67 -0.63 -9.69 -9.33
N MET A 68 0.32 -10.05 -10.19
CA MET A 68 1.31 -9.13 -10.76
C MET A 68 0.72 -7.88 -11.46
N PRO A 69 -0.42 -7.94 -12.16
CA PRO A 69 -1.04 -6.75 -12.73
C PRO A 69 -1.40 -5.68 -11.69
N ILE A 70 -1.82 -6.09 -10.48
CA ILE A 70 -2.13 -5.18 -9.37
C ILE A 70 -0.83 -4.69 -8.73
N VAL A 71 0.12 -5.61 -8.49
CA VAL A 71 1.42 -5.30 -7.89
C VAL A 71 2.16 -4.23 -8.68
N LYS A 72 2.21 -4.35 -10.01
CA LYS A 72 2.87 -3.37 -10.89
C LYS A 72 2.23 -1.98 -10.81
N LEU A 73 0.94 -1.87 -10.54
CA LEU A 73 0.27 -0.58 -10.39
C LEU A 73 0.61 0.07 -9.06
N LEU A 74 0.69 -0.74 -8.00
CA LEU A 74 0.94 -0.29 -6.62
C LEU A 74 2.43 -0.11 -6.29
N ALA A 75 3.34 -0.66 -7.09
CA ALA A 75 4.77 -0.68 -6.83
C ALA A 75 5.33 0.70 -6.43
N GLY A 76 5.85 0.78 -5.20
CA GLY A 76 6.46 1.97 -4.62
C GLY A 76 5.50 3.13 -4.34
N ARG A 77 4.19 2.94 -4.47
CA ARG A 77 3.18 3.96 -4.20
C ARG A 77 2.64 3.83 -2.78
N THR A 78 2.51 4.96 -2.10
CA THR A 78 2.04 5.01 -0.71
C THR A 78 0.52 5.12 -0.57
N CYS A 79 -0.19 5.47 -1.64
CA CYS A 79 -1.64 5.65 -1.57
C CYS A 79 -2.35 5.46 -2.93
N ILE A 80 -3.66 5.21 -2.83
CA ILE A 80 -4.60 5.14 -3.95
C ILE A 80 -5.54 6.34 -3.84
N ASP A 81 -5.68 7.12 -4.91
CA ASP A 81 -6.71 8.14 -5.02
C ASP A 81 -8.05 7.45 -5.28
N GLY A 82 -8.96 7.52 -4.30
CA GLY A 82 -10.33 6.99 -4.39
C GLY A 82 -11.41 8.04 -4.64
N SER A 83 -11.04 9.27 -5.02
CA SER A 83 -11.99 10.34 -5.27
C SER A 83 -12.66 10.25 -6.65
N GLY A 84 -13.90 10.72 -6.77
CA GLY A 84 -14.60 10.85 -8.05
C GLY A 84 -14.71 9.55 -8.84
N ASP A 85 -14.21 9.56 -10.09
CA ASP A 85 -14.22 8.41 -11.01
C ASP A 85 -13.29 7.27 -10.55
N ASN A 86 -12.45 7.50 -9.55
CA ASN A 86 -11.57 6.48 -8.98
C ASN A 86 -12.18 5.64 -7.86
N PHE A 87 -13.36 6.02 -7.36
CA PHE A 87 -14.01 5.36 -6.23
C PHE A 87 -14.28 3.88 -6.49
N GLU A 88 -14.81 3.54 -7.68
CA GLU A 88 -15.20 2.16 -8.01
C GLU A 88 -14.01 1.20 -7.97
N GLY A 89 -12.90 1.56 -8.62
CA GLY A 89 -11.70 0.72 -8.63
C GLY A 89 -11.01 0.63 -7.27
N THR A 90 -11.04 1.70 -6.48
CA THR A 90 -10.53 1.68 -5.10
C THR A 90 -11.38 0.76 -4.22
N ASN A 91 -12.70 0.85 -4.32
CA ASN A 91 -13.61 0.00 -3.56
C ASN A 91 -13.51 -1.48 -4.00
N ALA A 92 -13.29 -1.74 -5.29
CA ALA A 92 -12.98 -3.07 -5.79
C ALA A 92 -11.70 -3.62 -5.12
N PHE A 93 -10.62 -2.86 -5.11
CA PHE A 93 -9.38 -3.29 -4.44
C PHE A 93 -9.60 -3.52 -2.93
N HIS A 94 -10.33 -2.63 -2.26
CA HIS A 94 -10.65 -2.79 -0.84
C HIS A 94 -11.40 -4.11 -0.54
N SER A 95 -12.21 -4.61 -1.49
CA SER A 95 -12.93 -5.88 -1.32
C SER A 95 -12.02 -7.12 -1.31
N ILE A 96 -10.80 -7.03 -1.82
CA ILE A 96 -9.84 -8.13 -1.87
C ILE A 96 -8.64 -7.92 -0.92
N ILE A 97 -8.57 -6.78 -0.21
CA ILE A 97 -7.36 -6.35 0.49
C ILE A 97 -6.88 -7.37 1.53
N VAL A 98 -7.80 -7.99 2.28
CA VAL A 98 -7.45 -9.00 3.30
C VAL A 98 -6.81 -10.24 2.67
N ASP A 99 -7.36 -10.69 1.54
CA ASP A 99 -6.84 -11.85 0.81
C ASP A 99 -5.52 -11.50 0.10
N PHE A 100 -5.40 -10.28 -0.40
CA PHE A 100 -4.19 -9.76 -1.03
C PHE A 100 -3.04 -9.65 -0.03
N ASP A 101 -3.27 -9.06 1.14
CA ASP A 101 -2.28 -8.97 2.22
C ASP A 101 -1.84 -10.37 2.67
N SER A 102 -2.80 -11.29 2.83
CA SER A 102 -2.51 -12.70 3.15
C SER A 102 -1.67 -13.40 2.08
N TYR A 103 -1.86 -13.06 0.80
CA TYR A 103 -1.01 -13.55 -0.29
C TYR A 103 0.41 -13.00 -0.14
N LEU A 104 0.56 -11.69 0.10
CA LEU A 104 1.86 -11.02 0.23
C LEU A 104 2.67 -11.55 1.41
N ASP A 105 2.02 -11.83 2.55
CA ASP A 105 2.67 -12.40 3.74
C ASP A 105 3.33 -13.76 3.49
N ASN A 106 2.93 -14.47 2.43
CA ASN A 106 3.51 -15.74 2.04
C ASN A 106 4.42 -15.63 0.79
N ASN A 107 4.61 -14.43 0.23
CA ASN A 107 5.30 -14.20 -1.03
C ASN A 107 6.20 -12.94 -0.96
N ASP A 108 7.28 -13.04 -0.18
CA ASP A 108 8.27 -11.98 0.03
C ASP A 108 8.81 -11.36 -1.26
N ASN A 109 9.05 -12.15 -2.30
CA ASN A 109 9.51 -11.62 -3.59
C ASN A 109 8.50 -10.66 -4.26
N ILE A 110 7.20 -10.87 -4.02
CA ILE A 110 6.13 -10.03 -4.55
C ILE A 110 5.92 -8.80 -3.65
N ARG A 111 5.89 -9.01 -2.34
CA ARG A 111 5.77 -7.93 -1.35
C ARG A 111 6.90 -6.90 -1.51
N GLY A 112 8.10 -7.35 -1.86
CA GLY A 112 9.29 -6.49 -2.04
C GLY A 112 9.17 -5.52 -3.20
N LEU A 113 8.19 -5.69 -4.08
CA LEU A 113 7.90 -4.77 -5.18
C LEU A 113 6.94 -3.64 -4.77
N LEU A 114 6.21 -3.80 -3.65
CA LEU A 114 5.21 -2.85 -3.18
C LEU A 114 5.81 -1.86 -2.18
N ASP A 115 6.37 -2.40 -1.11
CA ASP A 115 6.87 -1.62 0.02
C ASP A 115 8.17 -0.91 -0.39
N SER A 116 8.11 0.42 -0.51
CA SER A 116 9.32 1.25 -0.61
C SER A 116 9.76 1.66 0.78
N ILE A 117 11.02 1.40 1.12
CA ILE A 117 11.69 1.83 2.36
C ILE A 117 11.51 3.34 2.57
#